data_AF-A0A6N9VK51-F1
#
_entry.id   AF-A0A6N9VK51-F1
#
_cell.length_a   1.000
_cell.length_b   1.000
_cell.length_c   1.000
_cell.angle_alpha   90.00
_cell.angle_beta   90.00
_cell.angle_gamma   90.00
#
_symmetry.space_group_name_H-M   'P 1'
#
loop_
_entity.id
_entity.type
_entity.pdbx_description
1 polymer ?
#
loop_
_entity_poly.entity_id
_entity_poly.type
_entity_poly.pdbx_seq_one_letter_code
_entity_poly.pdbx_strand_id
1 'polypeptide(L)' 'MSSKSLLNAPLHELDPDVAAAVDAELLRQQSTLEMIASENFAPV' A
#
# COMPACT_ATOMS: atom_id res chain seq x y z
N MET A 1 -25.69 -1.96 16.80
CA MET A 1 -24.48 -2.47 16.12
C MET A 1 -23.87 -1.29 15.39
N SER A 2 -22.87 -0.63 15.98
CA SER A 2 -22.24 0.53 15.35
C SER A 2 -21.64 0.07 14.04
N SER A 3 -22.17 0.55 12.91
CA SER A 3 -21.53 0.38 11.61
C SER A 3 -20.15 1.00 11.73
N LYS A 4 -19.10 0.19 11.89
CA LYS A 4 -17.74 0.63 11.61
C LYS A 4 -17.84 1.30 10.24
N SER A 5 -17.70 2.63 10.20
CA SER A 5 -17.92 3.39 8.96
C SER A 5 -16.98 2.79 7.93
N LEU A 6 -17.52 2.24 6.84
CA LEU A 6 -16.72 1.59 5.79
C LEU A 6 -15.62 2.53 5.29
N LEU A 7 -15.88 3.84 5.29
CA LEU A 7 -14.95 4.89 4.88
C LEU A 7 -13.85 5.20 5.91
N ASN A 8 -13.99 4.71 7.14
CA ASN A 8 -13.01 4.88 8.22
C ASN A 8 -12.38 3.54 8.63
N ALA A 9 -12.74 2.43 7.97
CA ALA A 9 -12.13 1.13 8.22
C ALA A 9 -10.71 1.12 7.63
N PRO A 10 -9.73 0.55 8.33
CA PRO A 10 -8.38 0.47 7.79
C PRO A 10 -8.33 -0.54 6.64
N LEU A 11 -7.44 -0.32 5.68
CA LEU A 11 -7.38 -1.14 4.45
C LEU A 11 -7.12 -2.62 4.77
N HIS A 12 -6.29 -2.92 5.77
CA HIS A 12 -6.00 -4.30 6.18
C HIS A 12 -7.21 -5.06 6.73
N GLU A 13 -8.26 -4.37 7.19
CA GLU A 13 -9.53 -4.99 7.61
C GLU A 13 -10.56 -5.00 6.49
N LEU A 14 -10.59 -3.94 5.67
CA LEU A 14 -11.58 -3.77 4.61
C LEU A 14 -11.29 -4.65 3.39
N ASP A 15 -10.01 -4.72 2.98
CA ASP A 15 -9.54 -5.45 1.81
C ASP A 15 -8.10 -5.99 2.06
N PRO A 16 -7.98 -7.16 2.71
CA PRO A 16 -6.69 -7.76 3.02
C PRO A 16 -5.86 -8.13 1.79
N ASP A 17 -6.51 -8.44 0.67
CA ASP A 17 -5.82 -8.86 -0.56
C ASP A 17 -5.11 -7.66 -1.20
N VAL A 18 -5.78 -6.50 -1.28
CA VAL A 18 -5.15 -5.27 -1.76
C VAL A 18 -4.08 -4.78 -0.79
N ALA A 19 -4.30 -4.88 0.52
CA ALA A 19 -3.28 -4.52 1.51
C ALA A 19 -2.00 -5.33 1.31
N ALA A 20 -2.11 -6.66 1.16
CA ALA A 20 -0.97 -7.53 0.92
C ALA A 20 -0.25 -7.22 -0.41
N ALA A 21 -0.99 -6.84 -1.45
CA ALA A 21 -0.40 -6.43 -2.73
C ALA A 21 0.40 -5.12 -2.60
N VAL A 22 -0.10 -4.15 -1.84
CA VAL A 22 0.61 -2.89 -1.56
C VAL A 22 1.88 -3.15 -0.74
N ASP A 23 1.81 -4.00 0.28
CA ASP A 23 2.98 -4.38 1.08
C ASP A 23 4.06 -5.08 0.24
N ALA A 24 3.64 -5.96 -0.68
CA ALA A 24 4.56 -6.63 -1.60
C ALA A 24 5.24 -5.65 -2.56
N GLU A 25 4.52 -4.66 -3.08
CA GLU A 25 5.09 -3.63 -3.95
C GLU A 25 6.04 -2.70 -3.19
N LEU A 26 5.71 -2.34 -1.94
CA LEU A 26 6.62 -1.58 -1.09
C LEU A 26 7.94 -2.34 -0.88
N LEU A 27 7.86 -3.64 -0.59
CA LEU A 27 9.05 -4.48 -0.45
C LEU A 27 9.84 -4.55 -1.76
N ARG A 28 9.16 -4.68 -2.91
CA ARG A 28 9.82 -4.68 -4.22
C ARG A 28 10.62 -3.40 -4.41
N GLN A 29 9.98 -2.24 -4.27
CA GLN A 29 10.61 -0.92 -4.40
C GLN A 29 11.79 -0.71 -3.47
N GLN A 30 11.75 -1.26 -2.25
CA GLN A 30 12.84 -1.13 -1.27
C GLN A 30 13.97 -2.14 -1.46
N SER A 31 13.70 -3.27 -2.13
CA SER A 31 14.67 -4.37 -2.28
C SER A 31 15.37 -4.38 -3.63
N THR A 32 14.96 -3.53 -4.57
CA THR A 32 15.55 -3.43 -5.91
C THR A 32 16.14 -2.05 -6.19
N LEU A 33 17.08 -2.01 -7.13
CA LEU A 33 17.60 -0.77 -7.68
C LEU A 33 16.65 -0.28 -8.78
N GLU A 34 15.84 0.74 -8.48
CA GLU A 34 14.95 1.36 -9.46
C GLU A 34 15.74 2.27 -10.41
N MET A 35 15.83 1.89 -11.70
CA MET A 35 16.60 2.60 -12.73
C MET A 35 15.72 3.31 -13.77
N ILE A 36 14.41 3.42 -13.52
CA ILE A 36 13.48 4.07 -14.43
C ILE A 36 13.60 5.59 -14.23
N ALA A 37 14.13 6.29 -15.24
CA ALA A 37 14.48 7.71 -15.12
C ALA A 37 13.29 8.66 -14.86
N SER A 38 12.07 8.25 -15.23
CA SER A 38 10.85 9.01 -15.00
C SER A 38 10.19 8.73 -13.65
N GLU A 39 10.61 7.67 -12.95
CA GLU A 39 10.07 7.31 -11.64
C GLU A 39 10.91 7.92 -10.51
N ASN A 40 10.26 8.13 -9.36
CA ASN A 40 10.91 8.69 -8.19
C ASN A 40 10.17 8.25 -6.92
N PHE A 41 10.84 8.35 -5.77
CA PHE A 41 10.22 8.19 -4.46
C PHE A 41 9.73 9.54 -3.95
N ALA A 42 8.42 9.65 -3.70
CA ALA A 42 7.84 10.85 -3.10
C ALA A 42 8.31 11.04 -1.64
N PRO A 43 8.42 12.28 -1.14
CA PRO A 43 8.74 12.53 0.27
C PRO A 43 7.70 11.92 1.22
N VAL A 44 8.17 11.55 2.41
CA VAL A 44 7.34 11.14 3.55
C VAL A 44 6.81 12.34 4.34
#